data_AF-A0A924JRI8-F1
#
_entry.id   AF-A0A924JRI8-F1
#
_cell.length_a   1.000
_cell.length_b   1.000
_cell.length_c   1.000
_cell.angle_alpha   90.00
_cell.angle_beta   90.00
_cell.angle_gamma   90.00
#
_symmetry.space_group_name_H-M   'P 1'
#
loop_
_entity.id
_entity.type
_entity.pdbx_description
1 polymer ?
#
loop_
_entity_poly.entity_id
_entity_poly.type
_entity_poly.pdbx_seq_one_letter_code
_entity_poly.pdbx_strand_id
1 'polypeptide(L)'
;ITSLGGTPVTLTAANFDYTARGAFPTWNTNYDVYLAIAQAFEDTGVRAYKGQAGNVKSNRTVLTAALNIHSVEGRHAARVRLMRAGRGGAGAITKPWITGKDTSGIGPNVQASYNGEENVTQAGIVITNINGMSISANAASEAFDEPLTAAEVSAIVAPFFV
;
A
#
# COMPACT_ATOMS: atom_id res chain seq x y z
N ILE A 1 -1.53 21.90 6.66
CA ILE A 1 -2.58 21.65 7.66
C ILE A 1 -2.82 22.91 8.49
N THR A 2 -1.84 23.39 9.27
CA THR A 2 -1.95 24.64 10.04
C THR A 2 -2.25 25.87 9.18
N SER A 3 -1.59 26.01 8.03
CA SER A 3 -1.87 27.08 7.06
C SER A 3 -3.27 27.04 6.44
N LEU A 4 -3.99 25.93 6.60
CA LEU A 4 -5.38 25.74 6.17
C LEU A 4 -6.37 25.82 7.35
N GLY A 5 -5.91 26.26 8.54
CA GLY A 5 -6.72 26.35 9.76
C GLY A 5 -6.98 25.02 10.47
N GLY A 6 -6.36 23.92 10.02
CA GLY A 6 -6.48 22.61 10.66
C GLY A 6 -5.42 22.39 11.75
N THR A 7 -5.72 21.48 12.68
CA THR A 7 -4.78 21.03 13.72
C THR A 7 -4.15 19.70 13.28
N PRO A 8 -2.82 19.63 13.08
CA PRO A 8 -2.14 18.36 12.84
C PRO A 8 -2.34 17.40 14.01
N VAL A 9 -2.51 16.11 13.70
CA VAL A 9 -2.51 15.08 14.74
C VAL A 9 -1.10 14.94 15.30
N THR A 10 -0.98 14.86 16.63
CA THR A 10 0.29 14.61 17.31
C THR A 10 0.33 13.15 17.75
N LEU A 11 1.22 12.37 17.15
CA LEU A 11 1.51 10.99 17.52
C LEU A 11 2.99 10.86 17.87
N THR A 12 3.29 9.99 18.82
CA THR A 12 4.65 9.62 19.23
C THR A 12 4.81 8.11 19.10
N ALA A 13 6.04 7.59 19.27
CA ALA A 13 6.27 6.16 19.30
C ALA A 13 5.42 5.42 20.35
N ALA A 14 5.02 6.10 21.44
CA ALA A 14 4.16 5.52 22.47
C ALA A 14 2.71 5.28 22.02
N ASN A 15 2.31 5.80 20.86
CA ASN A 15 0.97 5.57 20.29
C ASN A 15 0.91 4.34 19.37
N PHE A 16 2.04 3.67 19.13
CA PHE A 16 2.13 2.58 18.16
C PHE A 16 2.52 1.25 18.80
N ASP A 17 1.81 0.20 18.37
CA ASP A 17 2.17 -1.20 18.60
C ASP A 17 2.62 -1.83 17.27
N TYR A 18 3.92 -1.80 17.01
CA TYR A 18 4.48 -2.40 15.79
C TYR A 18 4.38 -3.93 15.73
N THR A 19 3.97 -4.59 16.83
CA THR A 19 3.65 -6.02 16.80
C THR A 19 2.27 -6.29 16.20
N ALA A 20 1.44 -5.25 15.97
CA ALA A 20 0.06 -5.37 15.54
C ALA A 20 -0.74 -6.34 16.41
N ARG A 21 -0.77 -6.10 17.73
CA ARG A 21 -1.41 -6.97 18.72
C ARG A 21 -0.85 -8.40 18.69
N GLY A 22 0.47 -8.53 18.50
CA GLY A 22 1.18 -9.81 18.49
C GLY A 22 1.17 -10.56 17.15
N ALA A 23 0.62 -10.00 16.07
CA ALA A 23 0.69 -10.58 14.73
C ALA A 23 2.12 -10.64 14.17
N PHE A 24 2.98 -9.70 14.60
CA PHE A 24 4.40 -9.60 14.21
C PHE A 24 5.31 -9.45 15.44
N PRO A 25 5.44 -10.47 16.29
CA PRO A 25 6.12 -10.35 17.57
C PRO A 25 7.64 -10.10 17.43
N THR A 26 8.22 -10.38 16.26
CA THR A 26 9.66 -10.27 15.98
C THR A 26 10.00 -9.12 15.03
N TRP A 27 9.11 -8.16 14.83
CA TRP A 27 9.29 -7.06 13.87
C TRP A 27 10.62 -6.28 14.04
N ASN A 28 11.14 -6.19 15.26
CA ASN A 28 12.38 -5.46 15.59
C ASN A 28 13.64 -6.33 15.70
N THR A 29 13.49 -7.65 15.58
CA THR A 29 14.60 -8.61 15.74
C THR A 29 14.78 -9.52 14.54
N ASN A 30 13.76 -9.64 13.68
CA ASN A 30 13.80 -10.38 12.43
C ASN A 30 13.65 -9.40 11.26
N TYR A 31 14.74 -9.23 10.50
CA TYR A 31 14.77 -8.31 9.36
C TYR A 31 13.79 -8.68 8.24
N ASP A 32 13.49 -9.97 8.05
CA ASP A 32 12.52 -10.40 7.04
C ASP A 32 11.09 -10.02 7.44
N VAL A 33 10.78 -10.06 8.75
CA VAL A 33 9.50 -9.56 9.29
C VAL A 33 9.45 -8.03 9.22
N TYR A 34 10.55 -7.34 9.54
CA TYR A 34 10.66 -5.89 9.38
C TYR A 34 10.34 -5.46 7.94
N LEU A 35 10.98 -6.10 6.95
CA LEU A 35 10.74 -5.80 5.54
C LEU A 35 9.32 -6.18 5.10
N ALA A 36 8.74 -7.25 5.64
CA ALA A 36 7.36 -7.63 5.36
C ALA A 36 6.36 -6.55 5.82
N ILE A 37 6.52 -6.02 7.04
CA ILE A 37 5.66 -4.95 7.56
C ILE A 37 5.91 -3.66 6.79
N ALA A 38 7.17 -3.32 6.49
CA ALA A 38 7.51 -2.16 5.69
C ALA A 38 6.84 -2.22 4.30
N GLN A 39 6.86 -3.38 3.63
CA GLN A 39 6.17 -3.55 2.36
C GLN A 39 4.67 -3.26 2.51
N ALA A 40 4.01 -3.87 3.50
CA ALA A 40 2.58 -3.68 3.71
C ALA A 40 2.22 -2.22 4.02
N PHE A 41 3.06 -1.49 4.75
CA PHE A 41 2.85 -0.07 5.03
C PHE A 41 3.01 0.81 3.79
N GLU A 42 4.09 0.65 3.03
CA GLU A 42 4.30 1.47 1.82
C GLU A 42 3.22 1.17 0.78
N ASP A 43 2.84 -0.10 0.57
CA ASP A 43 1.72 -0.46 -0.32
C ASP A 43 0.39 0.16 0.17
N THR A 44 0.11 0.11 1.48
CA THR A 44 -1.07 0.78 2.07
C THR A 44 -1.00 2.30 1.86
N GLY A 45 0.18 2.91 2.00
CA GLY A 45 0.42 4.34 1.80
C GLY A 45 0.12 4.79 0.38
N VAL A 46 0.64 4.07 -0.63
CA VAL A 46 0.34 4.29 -2.06
C VAL A 46 -1.16 4.36 -2.28
N ARG A 47 -1.88 3.32 -1.84
CA ARG A 47 -3.33 3.18 -2.01
C ARG A 47 -4.12 4.23 -1.24
N ALA A 48 -3.68 4.60 -0.04
CA ALA A 48 -4.31 5.62 0.80
C ALA A 48 -4.24 7.01 0.16
N TYR A 49 -3.06 7.44 -0.31
CA TYR A 49 -2.92 8.74 -0.98
C TYR A 49 -3.69 8.79 -2.30
N LYS A 50 -3.71 7.70 -3.08
CA LYS A 50 -4.55 7.60 -4.29
C LYS A 50 -6.04 7.75 -3.94
N GLY A 51 -6.50 7.07 -2.89
CA GLY A 51 -7.89 7.13 -2.43
C GLY A 51 -8.33 8.52 -1.96
N GLN A 52 -7.40 9.34 -1.44
CA GLN A 52 -7.72 10.71 -1.01
C GLN A 52 -7.52 11.76 -2.12
N ALA A 53 -6.85 11.44 -3.22
CA ALA A 53 -6.59 12.39 -4.31
C ALA A 53 -7.88 13.05 -4.83
N GLY A 54 -8.97 12.29 -4.94
CA GLY A 54 -10.28 12.79 -5.36
C GLY A 54 -10.90 13.82 -4.40
N ASN A 55 -10.61 13.73 -3.10
CA ASN A 55 -11.13 14.62 -2.07
C ASN A 55 -10.38 15.95 -2.01
N VAL A 56 -9.10 15.96 -2.38
CA VAL A 56 -8.24 17.16 -2.34
C VAL A 56 -8.10 17.86 -3.69
N LYS A 57 -8.73 17.33 -4.75
CA LYS A 57 -8.55 17.81 -6.14
C LYS A 57 -8.88 19.28 -6.37
N SER A 58 -9.75 19.88 -5.55
CA SER A 58 -10.14 21.29 -5.65
C SER A 58 -9.03 22.25 -5.20
N ASN A 59 -8.06 21.79 -4.40
CA ASN A 59 -6.94 22.58 -3.95
C ASN A 59 -5.64 22.07 -4.60
N ARG A 60 -5.17 22.78 -5.64
CA ARG A 60 -3.99 22.37 -6.43
C ARG A 60 -2.73 22.21 -5.57
N THR A 61 -2.54 23.05 -4.55
CA THR A 61 -1.39 22.97 -3.66
C THR A 61 -1.41 21.68 -2.84
N VAL A 62 -2.57 21.35 -2.25
CA VAL A 62 -2.74 20.12 -1.46
C VAL A 62 -2.69 18.89 -2.35
N LEU A 63 -3.33 18.92 -3.53
CA LEU A 63 -3.28 17.83 -4.50
C LEU A 63 -1.84 17.55 -4.95
N THR A 64 -1.07 18.59 -5.26
CA THR A 64 0.34 18.43 -5.67
C THR A 64 1.16 17.78 -4.56
N ALA A 65 0.97 18.22 -3.30
CA ALA A 65 1.64 17.59 -2.16
C ALA A 65 1.23 16.12 -2.01
N ALA A 66 -0.06 15.80 -2.08
CA ALA A 66 -0.57 14.42 -1.97
C ALA A 66 -0.04 13.51 -3.09
N LEU A 67 -0.01 13.98 -4.34
CA LEU A 67 0.51 13.21 -5.48
C LEU A 67 2.03 13.04 -5.44
N ASN A 68 2.77 14.01 -4.91
CA ASN A 68 4.20 13.86 -4.66
C ASN A 68 4.47 12.77 -3.63
N ILE A 69 3.71 12.74 -2.53
CA ILE A 69 3.86 11.70 -1.50
C ILE A 69 3.49 10.34 -2.10
N HIS A 70 2.34 10.22 -2.78
CA HIS A 70 1.94 8.99 -3.48
C HIS A 70 3.06 8.44 -4.39
N SER A 71 3.73 9.31 -5.15
CA SER A 71 4.85 8.92 -6.00
C SER A 71 6.08 8.45 -5.22
N VAL A 72 6.36 9.02 -4.04
CA VAL A 72 7.46 8.60 -3.17
C VAL A 72 7.15 7.24 -2.53
N GLU A 73 5.96 7.07 -1.97
CA GLU A 73 5.48 5.79 -1.41
C GLU A 73 5.61 4.66 -2.45
N GLY A 74 5.23 4.92 -3.72
CA GLY A 74 5.37 3.91 -4.79
C GLY A 74 6.82 3.49 -5.05
N ARG A 75 7.77 4.42 -4.94
CA ARG A 75 9.21 4.10 -5.05
C ARG A 75 9.72 3.33 -3.85
N HIS A 76 9.26 3.66 -2.65
CA HIS A 76 9.60 2.92 -1.44
C HIS A 76 9.04 1.50 -1.48
N ALA A 77 7.77 1.33 -1.83
CA ALA A 77 7.12 0.04 -2.01
C ALA A 77 7.92 -0.86 -2.97
N ALA A 78 8.22 -0.36 -4.18
CA ALA A 78 9.04 -1.08 -5.15
C ALA A 78 10.44 -1.43 -4.60
N ARG A 79 11.08 -0.50 -3.86
CA ARG A 79 12.41 -0.73 -3.29
C ARG A 79 12.37 -1.80 -2.19
N VAL A 80 11.41 -1.75 -1.27
CA VAL A 80 11.26 -2.74 -0.19
C VAL A 80 10.95 -4.11 -0.77
N ARG A 81 10.09 -4.19 -1.78
CA ARG A 81 9.79 -5.40 -2.53
C ARG A 81 11.03 -6.02 -3.17
N LEU A 82 11.88 -5.22 -3.82
CA LEU A 82 13.15 -5.69 -4.37
C LEU A 82 14.14 -6.13 -3.28
N MET A 83 14.16 -5.47 -2.13
CA MET A 83 14.95 -5.92 -0.98
C MET A 83 14.47 -7.30 -0.51
N ARG A 84 13.16 -7.52 -0.36
CA ARG A 84 12.58 -8.84 -0.02
C ARG A 84 12.87 -9.91 -1.08
N ALA A 85 12.79 -9.56 -2.36
CA ALA A 85 13.16 -10.46 -3.45
C ALA A 85 14.64 -10.89 -3.34
N GLY A 86 15.55 -9.93 -3.12
CA GLY A 86 16.98 -10.18 -2.96
C GLY A 86 17.34 -10.96 -1.69
N ARG A 87 16.48 -10.94 -0.66
CA ARG A 87 16.63 -11.78 0.54
C ARG A 87 16.35 -13.26 0.28
N GLY A 88 15.55 -13.58 -0.73
CA GLY A 88 15.14 -14.96 -1.04
C GLY A 88 14.09 -15.51 -0.06
N GLY A 89 14.04 -16.84 0.08
CA GLY A 89 13.06 -17.51 0.94
C GLY A 89 11.61 -17.15 0.59
N ALA A 90 10.80 -16.78 1.58
CA ALA A 90 9.41 -16.34 1.37
C ALA A 90 9.30 -15.06 0.52
N GLY A 91 10.36 -14.25 0.45
CA GLY A 91 10.41 -13.02 -0.34
C GLY A 91 10.78 -13.25 -1.81
N ALA A 92 11.30 -14.42 -2.20
CA ALA A 92 11.86 -14.67 -3.54
C ALA A 92 10.87 -14.44 -4.69
N ILE A 93 9.56 -14.60 -4.43
CA ILE A 93 8.48 -14.43 -5.42
C ILE A 93 8.05 -12.96 -5.59
N THR A 94 8.60 -12.04 -4.79
CA THR A 94 8.12 -10.67 -4.70
C THR A 94 8.51 -9.89 -5.95
N LYS A 95 7.51 -9.39 -6.68
CA LYS A 95 7.69 -8.40 -7.74
C LYS A 95 7.75 -6.99 -7.16
N PRO A 96 8.37 -6.02 -7.86
CA PRO A 96 8.38 -4.62 -7.42
C PRO A 96 7.02 -3.90 -7.51
N TRP A 97 5.95 -4.63 -7.84
CA TRP A 97 4.55 -4.20 -7.88
C TRP A 97 3.65 -5.34 -7.34
N ILE A 98 2.36 -5.07 -7.13
CA ILE A 98 1.37 -6.05 -6.69
C ILE A 98 0.83 -6.83 -7.89
N THR A 99 0.66 -8.15 -7.74
CA THR A 99 -0.04 -8.99 -8.72
C THR A 99 -1.35 -9.47 -8.12
N GLY A 100 -2.49 -9.16 -8.74
CA GLY A 100 -3.79 -9.49 -8.16
C GLY A 100 -3.92 -8.88 -6.77
N LYS A 101 -4.17 -9.70 -5.75
CA LYS A 101 -4.15 -9.29 -4.33
C LYS A 101 -3.10 -10.02 -3.50
N ASP A 102 -1.98 -10.39 -4.14
CA ASP A 102 -0.94 -11.19 -3.51
C ASP A 102 -0.16 -10.38 -2.46
N THR A 103 -0.06 -10.95 -1.26
CA THR A 103 0.74 -10.41 -0.15
C THR A 103 2.24 -10.66 -0.32
N SER A 104 2.67 -11.29 -1.43
CA SER A 104 4.06 -11.66 -1.70
C SER A 104 4.67 -12.50 -0.57
N GLY A 105 3.90 -13.49 -0.11
CA GLY A 105 4.30 -14.44 0.93
C GLY A 105 4.30 -13.92 2.37
N ILE A 106 3.77 -12.71 2.65
CA ILE A 106 3.68 -12.17 4.01
C ILE A 106 2.59 -12.90 4.83
N GLY A 107 1.48 -13.25 4.19
CA GLY A 107 0.39 -14.00 4.80
C GLY A 107 -0.83 -13.16 5.17
N PRO A 108 -1.84 -13.77 5.81
CA PRO A 108 -3.19 -13.21 5.92
C PRO A 108 -3.28 -11.95 6.79
N ASN A 109 -2.34 -11.73 7.70
CA ASN A 109 -2.34 -10.58 8.62
C ASN A 109 -2.28 -9.22 7.89
N VAL A 110 -1.80 -9.19 6.65
CA VAL A 110 -1.73 -7.96 5.83
C VAL A 110 -2.72 -7.96 4.67
N GLN A 111 -3.56 -8.99 4.51
CA GLN A 111 -4.38 -9.19 3.32
C GLN A 111 -5.31 -8.00 3.02
N ALA A 112 -5.79 -7.31 4.06
CA ALA A 112 -6.63 -6.12 3.91
C ALA A 112 -5.93 -5.00 3.10
N SER A 113 -4.60 -4.87 3.20
CA SER A 113 -3.81 -3.93 2.39
C SER A 113 -3.75 -4.27 0.90
N TYR A 114 -4.21 -5.45 0.48
CA TYR A 114 -4.14 -5.92 -0.92
C TYR A 114 -5.51 -6.23 -1.52
N ASN A 115 -6.55 -6.38 -0.70
CA ASN A 115 -7.90 -6.62 -1.21
C ASN A 115 -8.34 -5.46 -2.13
N GLY A 116 -8.84 -5.80 -3.31
CA GLY A 116 -9.27 -4.85 -4.35
C GLY A 116 -8.23 -4.61 -5.44
N GLU A 117 -6.94 -4.89 -5.18
CA GLU A 117 -5.86 -4.76 -6.17
C GLU A 117 -6.04 -5.70 -7.39
N GLU A 118 -6.84 -6.77 -7.26
CA GLU A 118 -7.16 -7.66 -8.37
C GLU A 118 -8.08 -7.05 -9.44
N ASN A 119 -8.46 -5.78 -9.30
CA ASN A 119 -9.34 -5.10 -10.23
C ASN A 119 -8.73 -5.00 -11.63
N VAL A 120 -9.54 -5.40 -12.62
CA VAL A 120 -9.17 -5.34 -14.05
C VAL A 120 -10.05 -4.37 -14.82
N THR A 121 -10.81 -3.51 -14.14
CA THR A 121 -11.70 -2.52 -14.75
C THR A 121 -11.27 -1.12 -14.38
N GLN A 122 -10.88 -0.32 -15.37
CA GLN A 122 -10.46 1.07 -15.17
C GLN A 122 -11.43 2.02 -15.87
N ALA A 123 -12.00 2.98 -15.14
CA ALA A 123 -13.00 3.92 -15.67
C ALA A 123 -14.17 3.22 -16.43
N GLY A 124 -14.61 2.05 -15.95
CA GLY A 124 -15.67 1.25 -16.58
C GLY A 124 -15.23 0.38 -17.76
N ILE A 125 -13.93 0.39 -18.11
CA ILE A 125 -13.36 -0.39 -19.20
C ILE A 125 -12.62 -1.59 -18.62
N VAL A 126 -13.01 -2.80 -19.02
CA VAL A 126 -12.22 -4.01 -18.72
C VAL A 126 -10.94 -3.96 -19.54
N ILE A 127 -9.79 -3.98 -18.85
CA ILE A 127 -8.46 -3.83 -19.47
C ILE A 127 -7.78 -5.17 -19.77
N THR A 128 -8.43 -6.30 -19.49
CA THR A 128 -8.02 -7.58 -20.06
C THR A 128 -8.44 -7.65 -21.53
N ASN A 129 -7.62 -8.27 -22.36
CA ASN A 129 -7.90 -8.44 -23.79
C ASN A 129 -8.21 -7.13 -24.57
N ILE A 130 -7.82 -5.96 -24.03
CA ILE A 130 -8.19 -4.67 -24.59
C ILE A 130 -7.58 -4.51 -25.99
N ASN A 131 -8.40 -4.02 -26.93
CA ASN A 131 -8.00 -3.82 -28.33
C ASN A 131 -7.44 -5.08 -29.02
N GLY A 132 -7.91 -6.27 -28.61
CA GLY A 132 -7.48 -7.56 -29.20
C GLY A 132 -6.08 -8.03 -28.76
N MET A 133 -5.41 -7.33 -27.85
CA MET A 133 -4.14 -7.77 -27.27
C MET A 133 -4.39 -8.73 -26.12
N SER A 134 -3.73 -9.89 -26.08
CA SER A 134 -3.87 -10.86 -24.99
C SER A 134 -3.23 -10.36 -23.69
N ILE A 135 -3.95 -9.55 -22.91
CA ILE A 135 -3.57 -9.08 -21.57
C ILE A 135 -4.21 -9.97 -20.52
N SER A 136 -3.38 -10.64 -19.71
CA SER A 136 -3.84 -11.48 -18.60
C SER A 136 -4.40 -10.65 -17.45
N ALA A 137 -5.21 -11.25 -16.57
CA ALA A 137 -5.70 -10.57 -15.37
C ALA A 137 -4.55 -10.10 -14.44
N ASN A 138 -3.46 -10.87 -14.37
CA ASN A 138 -2.26 -10.46 -13.66
C ASN A 138 -1.65 -9.21 -14.30
N ALA A 139 -1.39 -9.22 -15.60
CA ALA A 139 -0.82 -8.04 -16.28
C ALA A 139 -1.74 -6.81 -16.19
N ALA A 140 -3.06 -7.01 -16.20
CA ALA A 140 -4.03 -5.94 -16.02
C ALA A 140 -3.99 -5.32 -14.60
N SER A 141 -4.03 -6.16 -13.56
CA SER A 141 -3.94 -5.68 -12.16
C SER A 141 -2.58 -5.04 -11.85
N GLU A 142 -1.49 -5.59 -12.39
CA GLU A 142 -0.13 -5.06 -12.19
C GLU A 142 0.08 -3.63 -12.74
N ALA A 143 -0.85 -3.10 -13.53
CA ALA A 143 -0.75 -1.77 -14.13
C ALA A 143 -1.23 -0.63 -13.20
N PHE A 144 -1.97 -0.92 -12.13
CA PHE A 144 -2.56 0.08 -11.26
C PHE A 144 -2.60 -0.39 -9.79
N ASP A 145 -2.10 0.44 -8.87
CA ASP A 145 -2.45 0.30 -7.45
C ASP A 145 -3.86 0.87 -7.22
N GLU A 146 -4.76 0.13 -6.60
CA GLU A 146 -6.17 0.53 -6.41
C GLU A 146 -6.38 1.36 -5.15
N PRO A 147 -7.25 2.39 -5.17
CA PRO A 147 -7.42 3.26 -4.01
C PRO A 147 -8.01 2.52 -2.81
N LEU A 148 -7.58 2.92 -1.61
CA LEU A 148 -8.27 2.57 -0.35
C LEU A 148 -9.09 3.76 0.14
N THR A 149 -10.28 3.49 0.65
CA THR A 149 -11.08 4.47 1.39
C THR A 149 -10.43 4.77 2.74
N ALA A 150 -10.77 5.94 3.34
CA ALA A 150 -10.28 6.29 4.67
C ALA A 150 -10.66 5.24 5.73
N ALA A 151 -11.87 4.66 5.62
CA ALA A 151 -12.34 3.62 6.54
C ALA A 151 -11.51 2.33 6.43
N GLU A 152 -11.17 1.90 5.21
CA GLU A 152 -10.30 0.73 5.00
C GLU A 152 -8.89 0.99 5.53
N VAL A 153 -8.32 2.17 5.26
CA VAL A 153 -7.01 2.56 5.81
C VAL A 153 -7.03 2.51 7.33
N SER A 154 -8.04 3.11 7.97
CA SER A 154 -8.21 3.07 9.43
C SER A 154 -8.31 1.64 9.96
N ALA A 155 -9.06 0.76 9.28
CA ALA A 155 -9.18 -0.65 9.68
C ALA A 155 -7.86 -1.41 9.55
N ILE A 156 -7.10 -1.16 8.47
CA ILE A 156 -5.78 -1.78 8.23
C ILE A 156 -4.77 -1.38 9.31
N VAL A 157 -4.71 -0.09 9.67
CA VAL A 157 -3.70 0.41 10.61
C VAL A 157 -4.11 0.26 12.07
N ALA A 158 -5.39 0.06 12.38
CA ALA A 158 -5.90 -0.02 13.75
C ALA A 158 -5.15 -1.01 14.67
N PRO A 159 -4.70 -2.20 14.22
CA PRO A 159 -3.91 -3.10 15.06
C PRO A 159 -2.57 -2.51 15.50
N PHE A 160 -2.04 -1.53 14.77
CA PHE A 160 -0.76 -0.89 15.03
C PHE A 160 -0.85 0.31 15.99
N PHE A 161 -2.02 0.58 16.56
CA PHE A 161 -2.23 1.62 17.57
C PHE A 161 -2.53 1.01 18.94
N VAL A 162 -2.04 1.69 19.99
CA VAL A 162 -2.35 1.41 21.41
C VAL A 162 -3.47 2.32 21.94
#